data_AF-A0A7S4I833-F1
#
_entry.id   AF-A0A7S4I833-F1
#
_cell.length_a   1.000
_cell.length_b   1.000
_cell.length_c   1.000
_cell.angle_alpha   90.00
_cell.angle_beta   90.00
_cell.angle_gamma   90.00
#
_symmetry.space_group_name_H-M   'P 1'
#
loop_
_entity.id
_entity.type
_entity.pdbx_description
1 polymer ?
#
loop_
_entity_poly.entity_id
_entity_poly.type
_entity_poly.pdbx_seq_one_letter_code
_entity_poly.pdbx_strand_id
1 'polypeptide(L)'
;ISDRSISFCWLAMSNPYINFSLFFTLQQQEKFSSYCHEVENSSLISALFSPLWKMLSKKVPSYVAPNVLNLAGLVCLLQAFYLCFMYMDDLPRTVSVVSMLLLLSYHCLDSISGIHARSIANDSPLGELFQYSCSTIGVVFTSLTICYVMGVYSLPTLWFAVQIAQLVCLREHVQAFKRGYVQIGVLGGEAEVIWGLVLLVVLRVVFGLQPFNQAIDLVHQYLDSYPISTLYYALFVYTLVQCIFVLPYGTRNGILFCLLYRAVPAVLIYLNLFAERTLLDIVCDGLFMSIITTDIIVAKMADRDLHPWLVLMAMGSLLSNFLCLFIVFFYYITIISEVALFMNLPLFSVVRNVYVDGIYDMCHLGHKLAFKKAIKLGTRLFVGVISDEDASKYKRRPIMTTNERESAVAACKYVHKVISNAPCFGLTREFIKEHNIHVVGYSEEYNNDEDIYYKVPRAMGIARVLPRTKGMSTSELIRRVVAYGDSLKQDKEAQEREAKKVAKDSVLNQG
;
A
#
# COMPACT_ATOMS: atom_id res chain seq x y z
N ILE A 1 -0.11 19.22 -36.35
CA ILE A 1 -0.67 20.36 -35.60
C ILE A 1 -1.93 19.80 -34.93
N SER A 2 -2.10 19.62 -33.64
CA SER A 2 -1.41 20.07 -32.42
C SER A 2 -1.73 19.05 -31.32
N ASP A 3 -0.70 18.55 -30.60
CA ASP A 3 -0.74 18.23 -29.16
C ASP A 3 0.61 17.60 -28.79
N ARG A 4 1.60 18.48 -28.64
CA ARG A 4 2.93 18.18 -28.10
C ARG A 4 3.15 18.99 -26.82
N SER A 5 2.19 18.95 -25.90
CA SER A 5 2.28 19.63 -24.61
C SER A 5 1.72 18.78 -23.47
N ILE A 6 2.05 17.48 -23.44
CA ILE A 6 1.93 16.64 -22.24
C ILE A 6 3.33 16.14 -21.87
N SER A 7 3.99 17.04 -21.15
CA SER A 7 5.13 16.96 -20.24
C SER A 7 5.99 15.69 -20.21
N PHE A 8 7.27 15.94 -20.46
CA PHE A 8 8.49 15.13 -20.31
C PHE A 8 8.52 14.12 -19.13
N CYS A 9 7.75 14.34 -18.05
CA CYS A 9 7.65 13.40 -16.91
C CYS A 9 7.17 12.00 -17.33
N TRP A 10 6.18 11.88 -18.21
CA TRP A 10 5.66 10.56 -18.60
C TRP A 10 6.66 9.74 -19.44
N LEU A 11 7.54 10.41 -20.19
CA LEU A 11 8.55 9.76 -21.03
C LEU A 11 9.76 9.28 -20.22
N ALA A 12 10.10 9.97 -19.12
CA ALA A 12 11.09 9.48 -18.15
C ALA A 12 10.55 8.30 -17.32
N MET A 13 9.25 8.31 -17.00
CA MET A 13 8.58 7.27 -16.19
C MET A 13 8.21 5.99 -16.96
N SER A 14 8.25 6.01 -18.30
CA SER A 14 7.99 4.82 -19.13
C SER A 14 9.26 4.05 -19.52
N ASN A 15 10.44 4.52 -19.11
CA ASN A 15 11.70 3.88 -19.45
C ASN A 15 12.14 2.96 -18.30
N PRO A 16 12.12 1.63 -18.46
CA PRO A 16 12.53 0.68 -17.42
C PRO A 16 14.01 0.79 -17.01
N TYR A 17 14.78 1.68 -17.66
CA TYR A 17 16.19 1.93 -17.38
C TYR A 17 16.49 3.23 -16.61
N ILE A 18 15.49 4.09 -16.33
CA ILE A 18 15.70 5.25 -15.44
C ILE A 18 15.26 4.87 -14.04
N ASN A 19 16.13 4.13 -13.35
CA ASN A 19 15.94 3.71 -11.98
C ASN A 19 16.43 4.82 -11.03
N PHE A 20 15.67 5.91 -10.91
CA PHE A 20 15.91 6.92 -9.87
C PHE A 20 15.32 6.41 -8.55
N SER A 21 15.98 5.42 -7.95
CA SER A 21 15.62 4.92 -6.62
C SER A 21 16.35 5.77 -5.58
N LEU A 22 15.64 6.73 -4.98
CA LEU A 22 16.26 7.73 -4.10
C LEU A 22 16.44 7.20 -2.68
N PHE A 23 15.47 6.40 -2.22
CA PHE A 23 15.43 5.91 -0.85
C PHE A 23 15.60 4.39 -0.73
N PHE A 24 15.46 3.65 -1.83
CA PHE A 24 15.61 2.20 -1.82
C PHE A 24 16.63 1.72 -2.86
N THR A 25 17.20 0.55 -2.61
CA THR A 25 17.82 -0.29 -3.64
C THR A 25 16.81 -1.32 -4.15
N LEU A 26 17.04 -1.92 -5.33
CA LEU A 26 16.17 -2.97 -5.86
C LEU A 26 15.94 -4.12 -4.86
N GLN A 27 17.01 -4.58 -4.19
CA GLN A 27 16.91 -5.64 -3.18
C GLN A 27 16.02 -5.23 -1.99
N GLN A 28 16.10 -3.96 -1.56
CA GLN A 28 15.26 -3.45 -0.47
C GLN A 28 13.79 -3.34 -0.89
N GLN A 29 13.53 -2.97 -2.15
CA GLN A 29 12.18 -2.93 -2.70
C GLN A 29 11.57 -4.35 -2.80
N GLU A 30 12.35 -5.35 -3.19
CA GLU A 30 11.93 -6.76 -3.18
C GLU A 30 11.56 -7.24 -1.77
N LYS A 31 12.43 -6.98 -0.79
CA LYS A 31 12.14 -7.30 0.62
C LYS A 31 10.87 -6.60 1.11
N PHE A 32 10.74 -5.30 0.84
CA PHE A 32 9.54 -4.53 1.18
C PHE A 32 8.28 -5.15 0.57
N SER A 33 8.32 -5.57 -0.70
CA SER A 33 7.16 -6.14 -1.38
C SER A 33 6.70 -7.49 -0.84
N SER A 34 7.61 -8.23 -0.20
CA SER A 34 7.35 -9.52 0.42
C SER A 34 7.01 -9.42 1.92
N TYR A 35 7.04 -8.21 2.48
CA TYR A 35 6.71 -7.98 3.88
C TYR A 35 5.30 -8.50 4.19
N CYS A 36 5.19 -9.30 5.25
CA CYS A 36 3.92 -9.80 5.76
C CYS A 36 3.80 -9.37 7.22
N HIS A 37 2.67 -8.78 7.55
CA HIS A 37 2.45 -8.16 8.85
C HIS A 37 1.93 -9.16 9.87
N GLU A 38 2.65 -9.28 10.99
CA GLU A 38 2.19 -9.97 12.18
C GLU A 38 2.00 -8.93 13.28
N VAL A 39 0.75 -8.72 13.71
CA VAL A 39 0.41 -7.87 14.86
C VAL A 39 -0.31 -8.68 15.90
N GLU A 40 0.21 -8.59 17.12
CA GLU A 40 -0.47 -9.05 18.31
C GLU A 40 -1.17 -7.85 18.95
N ASN A 41 -2.49 -7.77 18.77
CA ASN A 41 -3.30 -6.70 19.32
C ASN A 41 -4.05 -7.18 20.58
N SER A 42 -3.61 -6.72 21.75
CA SER A 42 -4.26 -7.00 23.04
C SER A 42 -5.10 -5.82 23.58
N SER A 43 -5.37 -4.80 22.75
CA SER A 43 -6.19 -3.63 23.10
C SER A 43 -7.60 -4.03 23.53
N LEU A 44 -8.03 -3.55 24.69
CA LEU A 44 -9.37 -3.82 25.23
C LEU A 44 -10.46 -3.20 24.35
N ILE A 45 -10.21 -1.97 23.89
CA ILE A 45 -11.18 -1.24 23.06
C ILE A 45 -11.30 -1.90 21.70
N SER A 46 -10.17 -2.30 21.12
CA SER A 46 -10.19 -3.03 19.86
C SER A 46 -10.97 -4.33 19.99
N ALA A 47 -10.83 -5.06 21.10
CA ALA A 47 -11.61 -6.26 21.37
C ALA A 47 -13.11 -5.96 21.52
N LEU A 48 -13.48 -4.91 22.25
CA LEU A 48 -14.87 -4.51 22.50
C LEU A 48 -15.61 -4.07 21.22
N PHE A 49 -14.95 -3.25 20.38
CA PHE A 49 -15.57 -2.65 19.18
C PHE A 49 -15.33 -3.44 17.89
N SER A 50 -14.50 -4.49 17.90
CA SER A 50 -14.28 -5.36 16.74
C SER A 50 -15.59 -5.85 16.07
N PRO A 51 -16.62 -6.31 16.82
CA PRO A 51 -17.89 -6.74 16.21
C PRO A 51 -18.60 -5.61 15.45
N LEU A 52 -18.57 -4.39 15.99
CA LEU A 52 -19.14 -3.21 15.36
C LEU A 52 -18.42 -2.87 14.06
N TRP A 53 -17.08 -2.83 14.09
CA TRP A 53 -16.29 -2.51 12.90
C TRP A 53 -16.43 -3.57 11.80
N LYS A 54 -16.54 -4.86 12.15
CA LYS A 54 -16.85 -5.93 11.19
C LYS A 54 -18.23 -5.79 10.56
N MET A 55 -19.21 -5.25 11.28
CA MET A 55 -20.53 -4.96 10.72
C MET A 55 -20.47 -3.76 9.78
N LEU A 56 -19.79 -2.68 10.20
CA LEU A 56 -19.66 -1.46 9.41
C LEU A 56 -18.81 -1.67 8.15
N SER A 57 -17.76 -2.49 8.21
CA SER A 57 -16.91 -2.79 7.05
C SER A 57 -17.69 -3.43 5.90
N LYS A 58 -18.72 -4.23 6.20
CA LYS A 58 -19.60 -4.84 5.19
C LYS A 58 -20.43 -3.81 4.42
N LYS A 59 -20.62 -2.60 4.97
CA LYS A 59 -21.33 -1.50 4.29
C LYS A 59 -20.42 -0.72 3.36
N VAL A 60 -19.10 -0.85 3.49
CA VAL A 60 -18.15 -0.17 2.61
C VAL A 60 -18.18 -0.88 1.24
N PRO A 61 -18.44 -0.14 0.15
CA PRO A 61 -18.46 -0.75 -1.18
C PRO A 61 -17.11 -1.32 -1.60
N SER A 62 -17.12 -2.45 -2.32
CA SER A 62 -15.90 -3.14 -2.77
C SER A 62 -15.08 -2.42 -3.84
N TYR A 63 -15.54 -1.25 -4.31
CA TYR A 63 -14.80 -0.36 -5.21
C TYR A 63 -14.05 0.76 -4.45
N VAL A 64 -14.28 0.91 -3.15
CA VAL A 64 -13.57 1.89 -2.31
C VAL A 64 -12.24 1.28 -1.88
N ALA A 65 -11.12 1.94 -2.20
CA ALA A 65 -9.80 1.52 -1.78
C ALA A 65 -9.62 1.73 -0.25
N PRO A 66 -8.98 0.81 0.47
CA PRO A 66 -8.77 0.94 1.92
C PRO A 66 -8.03 2.22 2.31
N ASN A 67 -7.03 2.63 1.51
CA ASN A 67 -6.26 3.84 1.74
C ASN A 67 -7.09 5.13 1.67
N VAL A 68 -8.20 5.12 0.93
CA VAL A 68 -9.15 6.26 0.91
C VAL A 68 -9.83 6.41 2.27
N LEU A 69 -10.09 5.31 2.98
CA LEU A 69 -10.66 5.36 4.33
C LEU A 69 -9.66 5.94 5.34
N ASN A 70 -8.39 5.54 5.28
CA ASN A 70 -7.32 6.09 6.11
C ASN A 70 -7.16 7.60 5.89
N LEU A 71 -7.14 8.02 4.62
CA LEU A 71 -7.05 9.45 4.28
C LEU A 71 -8.30 10.22 4.75
N ALA A 72 -9.49 9.67 4.55
CA ALA A 72 -10.74 10.30 5.01
C ALA A 72 -10.75 10.43 6.55
N GLY A 73 -10.24 9.43 7.26
CA GLY A 73 -10.04 9.50 8.71
C GLY A 73 -9.11 10.65 9.09
N LEU A 74 -7.94 10.74 8.46
CA LEU A 74 -6.98 11.82 8.74
C LEU A 74 -7.60 13.21 8.47
N VAL A 75 -8.39 13.35 7.41
CA VAL A 75 -9.12 14.61 7.12
C VAL A 75 -10.13 14.93 8.23
N CYS A 76 -10.86 13.94 8.77
CA CYS A 76 -11.76 14.16 9.90
C CYS A 76 -11.00 14.69 11.13
N LEU A 77 -9.83 14.12 11.41
CA LEU A 77 -8.99 14.54 12.52
C LEU A 77 -8.43 15.96 12.33
N LEU A 78 -7.95 16.29 11.12
CA LEU A 78 -7.51 17.64 10.77
C LEU A 78 -8.63 18.66 10.95
N GLN A 79 -9.86 18.30 10.54
CA GLN A 79 -11.03 19.13 10.72
C GLN A 79 -11.38 19.31 12.22
N ALA A 80 -11.27 18.26 13.04
CA ALA A 80 -11.49 18.34 14.47
C ALA A 80 -10.52 19.34 15.13
N PHE A 81 -9.23 19.22 14.79
CA PHE A 81 -8.20 20.14 15.25
C PHE A 81 -8.49 21.58 14.78
N TYR A 82 -8.81 21.79 13.51
CA TYR A 82 -9.11 23.10 12.96
C TYR A 82 -10.28 23.78 13.69
N LEU A 83 -11.35 23.05 13.98
CA LEU A 83 -12.50 23.58 14.72
C LEU A 83 -12.11 23.95 16.16
N CYS A 84 -11.33 23.11 16.83
CA CYS A 84 -10.80 23.41 18.17
C CYS A 84 -9.89 24.65 18.15
N PHE A 85 -9.02 24.78 17.15
CA PHE A 85 -8.11 25.92 17.04
C PHE A 85 -8.86 27.25 16.79
N MET A 86 -9.85 27.24 15.90
CA MET A 86 -10.52 28.47 15.47
C MET A 86 -11.68 28.92 16.37
N TYR A 87 -12.42 27.98 16.97
CA TYR A 87 -13.74 28.27 17.55
C TYR A 87 -13.95 27.74 18.98
N MET A 88 -12.94 27.11 19.61
CA MET A 88 -13.12 26.52 20.96
C MET A 88 -13.50 27.57 22.01
N ASP A 89 -12.97 28.79 21.90
CA ASP A 89 -13.24 29.86 22.86
C ASP A 89 -14.65 30.45 22.68
N ASP A 90 -15.13 30.53 21.44
CA ASP A 90 -16.45 31.10 21.10
C ASP A 90 -17.59 30.11 21.36
N LEU A 91 -17.43 28.84 20.95
CA LEU A 91 -18.49 27.83 20.95
C LEU A 91 -18.03 26.50 21.57
N PRO A 92 -17.58 26.49 22.84
CA PRO A 92 -16.87 25.35 23.44
C PRO A 92 -17.69 24.05 23.43
N ARG A 93 -19.00 24.12 23.72
CA ARG A 93 -19.86 22.93 23.76
C ARG A 93 -20.06 22.35 22.35
N THR A 94 -20.41 23.19 21.38
CA THR A 94 -20.68 22.74 20.01
C THR A 94 -19.42 22.18 19.36
N VAL A 95 -18.31 22.91 19.47
CA VAL A 95 -17.00 22.48 18.95
C VAL A 95 -16.57 21.17 19.59
N SER A 96 -16.70 21.04 20.92
CA SER A 96 -16.42 19.78 21.62
C SER A 96 -17.23 18.61 21.06
N VAL A 97 -18.56 18.76 20.91
CA VAL A 97 -19.42 17.69 20.38
C VAL A 97 -19.04 17.32 18.93
N VAL A 98 -18.82 18.31 18.06
CA VAL A 98 -18.46 18.05 16.66
C VAL A 98 -17.08 17.40 16.56
N SER A 99 -16.10 17.89 17.32
CA SER A 99 -14.76 17.30 17.38
C SER A 99 -14.80 15.86 17.92
N MET A 100 -15.64 15.56 18.91
CA MET A 100 -15.87 14.17 19.37
C MET A 100 -16.34 13.26 18.23
N LEU A 101 -17.34 13.71 17.45
CA LEU A 101 -17.87 12.92 16.33
C LEU A 101 -16.82 12.71 15.23
N LEU A 102 -16.01 13.73 14.95
CA LEU A 102 -14.92 13.65 13.98
C LEU A 102 -13.79 12.71 14.44
N LEU A 103 -13.44 12.72 15.74
CA LEU A 103 -12.46 11.81 16.33
C LEU A 103 -12.94 10.36 16.33
N LEU A 104 -14.22 10.12 16.66
CA LEU A 104 -14.84 8.81 16.55
C LEU A 104 -14.88 8.34 15.09
N SER A 105 -15.13 9.25 14.14
CA SER A 105 -15.09 8.95 12.72
C SER A 105 -13.69 8.58 12.25
N TYR A 106 -12.65 9.32 12.68
CA TYR A 106 -11.24 8.98 12.43
C TYR A 106 -10.91 7.56 12.90
N HIS A 107 -11.18 7.26 14.17
CA HIS A 107 -10.90 5.95 14.75
C HIS A 107 -11.67 4.81 14.07
N CYS A 108 -12.95 5.05 13.75
CA CYS A 108 -13.80 4.09 13.07
C CYS A 108 -13.30 3.80 11.65
N LEU A 109 -12.92 4.83 10.88
CA LEU A 109 -12.43 4.66 9.51
C LEU A 109 -11.08 3.94 9.46
N ASP A 110 -10.16 4.29 10.35
CA ASP A 110 -8.85 3.60 10.47
C ASP A 110 -9.03 2.12 10.85
N SER A 111 -9.88 1.82 11.84
CA SER A 111 -10.12 0.43 12.26
C SER A 111 -10.84 -0.39 11.19
N ILE A 112 -11.74 0.22 10.42
CA ILE A 112 -12.44 -0.43 9.31
C ILE A 112 -11.50 -0.67 8.12
N SER A 113 -10.54 0.20 7.85
CA SER A 113 -9.70 0.13 6.63
C SER A 113 -8.95 -1.20 6.52
N GLY A 114 -8.32 -1.67 7.61
CA GLY A 114 -7.62 -2.94 7.63
C GLY A 114 -8.54 -4.15 7.48
N ILE A 115 -9.74 -4.10 8.09
CA ILE A 115 -10.76 -5.16 7.92
C ILE A 115 -11.26 -5.19 6.48
N HIS A 116 -11.55 -4.02 5.91
CA HIS A 116 -12.01 -3.85 4.54
C HIS A 116 -10.95 -4.37 3.55
N ALA A 117 -9.69 -3.98 3.72
CA ALA A 117 -8.56 -4.43 2.89
C ALA A 117 -8.50 -5.96 2.79
N ARG A 118 -8.52 -6.66 3.93
CA ARG A 118 -8.53 -8.14 3.95
C ARG A 118 -9.79 -8.73 3.33
N SER A 119 -10.95 -8.10 3.54
CA SER A 119 -12.23 -8.61 3.01
C SER A 119 -12.32 -8.57 1.48
N ILE A 120 -11.66 -7.59 0.85
CA ILE A 120 -11.58 -7.46 -0.60
C ILE A 120 -10.22 -7.93 -1.17
N ALA A 121 -9.39 -8.58 -0.34
CA ALA A 121 -8.05 -9.06 -0.68
C ALA A 121 -7.14 -8.00 -1.33
N ASN A 122 -7.17 -6.78 -0.79
CA ASN A 122 -6.31 -5.64 -1.19
C ASN A 122 -5.36 -5.22 -0.06
N ASP A 123 -5.12 -6.08 0.92
CA ASP A 123 -4.03 -5.93 1.87
C ASP A 123 -2.68 -5.97 1.13
N SER A 124 -1.82 -5.00 1.44
CA SER A 124 -0.50 -4.88 0.82
C SER A 124 0.45 -4.07 1.72
N PRO A 125 1.77 -4.33 1.65
CA PRO A 125 2.78 -3.54 2.36
C PRO A 125 2.69 -2.03 2.09
N LEU A 126 2.37 -1.64 0.86
CA LEU A 126 2.15 -0.24 0.49
C LEU A 126 0.96 0.38 1.25
N GLY A 127 -0.15 -0.36 1.35
CA GLY A 127 -1.33 0.08 2.09
C GLY A 127 -1.07 0.22 3.59
N GLU A 128 -0.29 -0.69 4.16
CA GLU A 128 0.14 -0.61 5.56
C GLU A 128 1.05 0.59 5.83
N LEU A 129 2.05 0.82 4.98
CA LEU A 129 2.90 2.01 5.07
C LEU A 129 2.09 3.30 5.01
N PHE A 130 1.10 3.35 4.12
CA PHE A 130 0.20 4.49 3.99
C PHE A 130 -0.64 4.69 5.26
N GLN A 131 -1.17 3.60 5.85
CA GLN A 131 -1.89 3.65 7.11
C GLN A 131 -1.01 4.20 8.24
N TYR A 132 0.19 3.65 8.43
CA TYR A 132 1.13 4.12 9.45
C TYR A 132 1.52 5.59 9.26
N SER A 133 1.72 6.02 8.01
CA SER A 133 1.99 7.43 7.69
C SER A 133 0.82 8.33 8.14
N CYS A 134 -0.42 7.92 7.90
CA CYS A 134 -1.59 8.67 8.37
C CYS A 134 -1.70 8.68 9.91
N SER A 135 -1.47 7.55 10.58
CA SER A 135 -1.56 7.45 12.04
C SER A 135 -0.49 8.31 12.73
N THR A 136 0.77 8.24 12.29
CA THR A 136 1.88 9.03 12.86
C THR A 136 1.69 10.54 12.68
N ILE A 137 1.20 10.99 11.52
CA ILE A 137 0.77 12.38 11.31
C ILE A 137 -0.40 12.71 12.24
N GLY A 138 -1.36 11.80 12.35
CA GLY A 138 -2.54 11.93 13.21
C GLY A 138 -2.18 12.12 14.70
N VAL A 139 -1.08 11.54 15.18
CA VAL A 139 -0.60 11.75 16.57
C VAL A 139 -0.33 13.23 16.86
N VAL A 140 0.15 14.01 15.88
CA VAL A 140 0.36 15.47 16.05
C VAL A 140 -0.98 16.16 16.35
N PHE A 141 -1.96 15.95 15.48
CA PHE A 141 -3.24 16.66 15.54
C PHE A 141 -4.15 16.14 16.66
N THR A 142 -4.05 14.86 17.01
CA THR A 142 -4.74 14.29 18.16
C THR A 142 -4.23 14.94 19.45
N SER A 143 -2.91 15.04 19.62
CA SER A 143 -2.28 15.69 20.78
C SER A 143 -2.67 17.15 20.93
N LEU A 144 -2.65 17.91 19.82
CA LEU A 144 -3.10 19.29 19.83
C LEU A 144 -4.60 19.39 20.19
N THR A 145 -5.45 18.55 19.60
CA THR A 145 -6.89 18.52 19.90
C THR A 145 -7.15 18.26 21.38
N ILE A 146 -6.43 17.32 22.01
CA ILE A 146 -6.49 17.06 23.46
C ILE A 146 -6.20 18.33 24.25
N CYS A 147 -5.11 19.03 23.92
CA CYS A 147 -4.71 20.23 24.64
C CYS A 147 -5.76 21.34 24.56
N TYR A 148 -6.30 21.62 23.37
CA TYR A 148 -7.35 22.62 23.20
C TYR A 148 -8.63 22.26 23.96
N VAL A 149 -9.03 20.98 23.98
CA VAL A 149 -10.20 20.51 24.75
C VAL A 149 -9.99 20.71 26.26
N MET A 150 -8.76 20.52 26.73
CA MET A 150 -8.38 20.75 28.13
C MET A 150 -8.23 22.23 28.49
N GLY A 151 -8.28 23.15 27.51
CA GLY A 151 -8.07 24.58 27.74
C GLY A 151 -6.60 24.97 27.88
N VAL A 152 -5.69 24.19 27.31
CA VAL A 152 -4.24 24.46 27.31
C VAL A 152 -3.87 25.19 26.02
N TYR A 153 -3.46 26.45 26.15
CA TYR A 153 -3.11 27.32 25.01
C TYR A 153 -1.65 27.79 25.02
N SER A 154 -0.90 27.47 26.09
CA SER A 154 0.51 27.84 26.21
C SER A 154 1.35 27.11 25.17
N LEU A 155 2.03 27.87 24.29
CA LEU A 155 2.82 27.30 23.18
C LEU A 155 3.90 26.31 23.65
N PRO A 156 4.70 26.57 24.72
CA PRO A 156 5.64 25.57 25.26
C PRO A 156 4.95 24.27 25.68
N THR A 157 3.80 24.37 26.36
CA THR A 157 3.05 23.19 26.83
C THR A 157 2.50 22.38 25.64
N LEU A 158 1.96 23.06 24.64
CA LEU A 158 1.51 22.43 23.38
C LEU A 158 2.66 21.70 22.68
N TRP A 159 3.84 22.33 22.62
CA TRP A 159 5.04 21.71 22.04
C TRP A 159 5.43 20.45 22.80
N PHE A 160 5.58 20.51 24.13
CA PHE A 160 5.93 19.34 24.94
C PHE A 160 4.90 18.22 24.81
N ALA A 161 3.61 18.54 24.79
CA ALA A 161 2.55 17.54 24.63
C ALA A 161 2.65 16.79 23.30
N VAL A 162 2.82 17.51 22.18
CA VAL A 162 2.99 16.91 20.84
C VAL A 162 4.23 16.03 20.79
N GLN A 163 5.35 16.52 21.33
CA GLN A 163 6.62 15.79 21.28
C GLN A 163 6.61 14.55 22.18
N ILE A 164 6.00 14.62 23.36
CA ILE A 164 5.78 13.45 24.22
C ILE A 164 5.00 12.37 23.47
N ALA A 165 3.88 12.73 22.83
CA ALA A 165 3.07 11.78 22.10
C ALA A 165 3.83 11.15 20.92
N GLN A 166 4.61 11.94 20.19
CA GLN A 166 5.47 11.44 19.11
C GLN A 166 6.58 10.50 19.62
N LEU A 167 7.20 10.80 20.78
CA LEU A 167 8.20 9.90 21.40
C LEU A 167 7.59 8.57 21.84
N VAL A 168 6.37 8.59 22.38
CA VAL A 168 5.64 7.37 22.74
C VAL A 168 5.36 6.52 21.50
N CYS A 169 4.87 7.14 20.42
CA CYS A 169 4.64 6.47 19.14
C CYS A 169 5.94 5.86 18.56
N LEU A 170 7.02 6.64 18.54
CA LEU A 170 8.33 6.22 18.06
C LEU A 170 8.84 4.98 18.82
N ARG A 171 8.69 4.98 20.14
CA ARG A 171 9.15 3.90 21.01
C ARG A 171 8.51 2.56 20.68
N GLU A 172 7.22 2.52 20.37
CA GLU A 172 6.54 1.26 20.02
C GLU A 172 7.16 0.64 18.76
N HIS A 173 7.50 1.47 17.77
CA HIS A 173 8.14 1.01 16.54
C HIS A 173 9.62 0.65 16.72
N VAL A 174 10.36 1.36 17.58
CA VAL A 174 11.72 0.97 17.97
C VAL A 174 11.74 -0.42 18.62
N GLN A 175 10.81 -0.71 19.52
CA GLN A 175 10.71 -2.04 20.14
C GLN A 175 10.30 -3.13 19.14
N ALA A 176 9.39 -2.79 18.23
CA ALA A 176 8.95 -3.69 17.17
C ALA A 176 10.07 -4.05 16.18
N PHE A 177 11.14 -3.25 16.11
CA PHE A 177 12.33 -3.54 15.31
C PHE A 177 13.08 -4.79 15.81
N LYS A 178 13.19 -4.97 17.13
CA LYS A 178 13.86 -6.16 17.72
C LYS A 178 12.95 -7.39 17.78
N ARG A 179 11.65 -7.20 18.01
CA ARG A 179 10.69 -8.29 18.19
C ARG A 179 10.25 -8.94 16.88
N GLY A 180 10.38 -8.25 15.74
CA GLY A 180 9.84 -8.69 14.45
C GLY A 180 8.37 -8.35 14.25
N TYR A 181 7.58 -8.25 15.32
CA TYR A 181 6.16 -7.86 15.29
C TYR A 181 5.90 -6.59 16.13
N VAL A 182 4.76 -5.92 15.90
CA VAL A 182 4.28 -4.81 16.73
C VAL A 182 3.34 -5.39 17.80
N GLN A 183 3.60 -5.08 19.07
CA GLN A 183 2.79 -5.55 20.19
C GLN A 183 2.05 -4.36 20.80
N ILE A 184 0.72 -4.36 20.70
CA ILE A 184 -0.09 -3.32 21.31
C ILE A 184 -0.52 -3.78 22.69
N GLY A 185 -0.07 -3.07 23.73
CA GLY A 185 -0.43 -3.34 25.12
C GLY A 185 -1.89 -3.00 25.44
N VAL A 186 -2.40 -3.60 26.52
CA VAL A 186 -3.81 -3.54 26.97
C VAL A 186 -4.34 -2.11 27.18
N LEU A 187 -3.49 -1.19 27.67
CA LEU A 187 -3.83 0.22 27.95
C LEU A 187 -3.00 1.22 27.14
N GLY A 188 -2.32 0.76 26.08
CA GLY A 188 -1.31 1.54 25.36
C GLY A 188 -1.55 1.68 23.85
N GLY A 189 -2.70 1.22 23.34
CA GLY A 189 -3.02 1.34 21.93
C GLY A 189 -3.56 2.72 21.55
N GLU A 190 -3.55 2.99 20.24
CA GLU A 190 -4.13 4.23 19.67
C GLU A 190 -5.63 4.35 20.00
N ALA A 191 -6.34 3.21 20.09
CA ALA A 191 -7.75 3.15 20.45
C ALA A 191 -7.99 3.71 21.86
N GLU A 192 -7.18 3.31 22.85
CA GLU A 192 -7.28 3.76 24.24
C GLU A 192 -7.09 5.26 24.37
N VAL A 193 -6.13 5.83 23.62
CA VAL A 193 -5.88 7.28 23.61
C VAL A 193 -7.09 8.03 23.05
N ILE A 194 -7.65 7.58 21.92
CA ILE A 194 -8.78 8.26 21.28
C ILE A 194 -10.03 8.19 22.15
N TRP A 195 -10.33 7.04 22.77
CA TRP A 195 -11.49 6.92 23.65
C TRP A 195 -11.30 7.63 24.99
N GLY A 196 -10.07 7.70 25.50
CA GLY A 196 -9.73 8.58 26.62
C GLY A 196 -10.00 10.05 26.27
N LEU A 197 -9.65 10.49 25.07
CA LEU A 197 -9.98 11.82 24.56
C LEU A 197 -11.50 12.02 24.42
N VAL A 198 -12.23 11.05 23.88
CA VAL A 198 -13.71 11.11 23.82
C VAL A 198 -14.30 11.31 25.22
N LEU A 199 -13.79 10.60 26.24
CA LEU A 199 -14.20 10.80 27.62
C LEU A 199 -13.89 12.22 28.12
N LEU A 200 -12.69 12.76 27.86
CA LEU A 200 -12.33 14.13 28.21
C LEU A 200 -13.27 15.15 27.55
N VAL A 201 -13.63 14.94 26.29
CA VAL A 201 -14.58 15.79 25.57
C VAL A 201 -15.97 15.73 26.20
N VAL A 202 -16.46 14.54 26.56
CA VAL A 202 -17.74 14.38 27.27
C VAL A 202 -17.71 15.14 28.60
N LEU A 203 -16.64 15.01 29.38
CA LEU A 203 -16.46 15.73 30.64
C LEU A 203 -16.48 17.25 30.43
N ARG A 204 -15.82 17.74 29.37
CA ARG A 204 -15.82 19.16 29.00
C ARG A 204 -17.22 19.66 28.62
N VAL A 205 -18.00 18.88 27.88
CA VAL A 205 -19.37 19.27 27.51
C VAL A 205 -20.29 19.33 28.73
N VAL A 206 -20.17 18.36 29.64
CA VAL A 206 -21.05 18.22 30.82
C VAL A 206 -20.69 19.23 31.92
N PHE A 207 -19.41 19.33 32.27
CA PHE A 207 -18.96 20.09 33.44
C PHE A 207 -18.29 21.43 33.09
N GLY A 208 -18.05 21.72 31.80
CA GLY A 208 -17.35 22.91 31.36
C GLY A 208 -15.85 22.86 31.60
N LEU A 209 -15.18 24.03 31.54
CA LEU A 209 -13.72 24.16 31.70
C LEU A 209 -13.25 24.12 33.16
N GLN A 210 -14.14 24.46 34.12
CA GLN A 210 -13.79 24.60 35.53
C GLN A 210 -13.07 23.39 36.15
N PRO A 211 -13.54 22.14 36.01
CA PRO A 211 -12.83 20.99 36.60
C PRO A 211 -11.46 20.74 35.96
N PHE A 212 -11.28 21.10 34.68
CA PHE A 212 -9.98 20.99 34.01
C PHE A 212 -8.99 22.01 34.55
N ASN A 213 -9.43 23.26 34.72
CA ASN A 213 -8.60 24.30 35.35
C ASN A 213 -8.21 23.90 36.77
N GLN A 214 -9.16 23.43 37.59
CA GLN A 214 -8.87 22.96 38.94
C GLN A 214 -7.88 21.78 38.94
N ALA A 215 -8.00 20.85 38.01
CA ALA A 215 -7.06 19.74 37.87
C ALA A 215 -5.66 20.23 37.46
N ILE A 216 -5.57 21.17 36.53
CA ILE A 216 -4.31 21.78 36.09
C ILE A 216 -3.67 22.58 37.24
N ASP A 217 -4.46 23.36 37.97
CA ASP A 217 -4.01 24.14 39.13
C ASP A 217 -3.53 23.23 40.26
N LEU A 218 -4.23 22.12 40.53
CA LEU A 218 -3.81 21.10 41.49
C LEU A 218 -2.47 20.48 41.06
N VAL A 219 -2.32 20.16 39.77
CA VAL A 219 -1.07 19.64 39.23
C VAL A 219 0.06 20.65 39.40
N HIS A 220 -0.17 21.93 39.10
CA HIS A 220 0.82 23.01 39.33
C HIS A 220 1.11 23.25 40.81
N GLN A 221 0.17 22.95 41.71
CA GLN A 221 0.36 23.12 43.16
C GLN A 221 1.22 22.00 43.76
N TYR A 222 1.11 20.76 43.24
CA TYR A 222 1.82 19.58 43.77
C TYR A 222 3.12 19.25 43.02
N LEU A 223 3.21 19.61 41.73
CA LEU A 223 4.42 19.49 40.93
C LEU A 223 4.86 20.93 40.61
N ASP A 224 6.12 21.28 40.90
CA ASP A 224 6.71 22.57 40.50
C ASP A 224 6.37 22.91 39.04
N SER A 225 6.43 24.20 38.67
CA SER A 225 5.89 24.84 37.45
C SER A 225 6.20 24.22 36.06
N TYR A 226 6.85 23.05 35.98
CA TYR A 226 7.25 22.36 34.77
C TYR A 226 7.07 20.81 34.80
N PRO A 227 5.88 20.26 35.15
CA PRO A 227 5.68 18.81 35.19
C PRO A 227 5.79 18.18 33.80
N ILE A 228 5.27 18.85 32.76
CA ILE A 228 5.26 18.33 31.40
C ILE A 228 6.65 18.31 30.75
N SER A 229 7.49 19.32 31.00
CA SER A 229 8.84 19.32 30.43
C SER A 229 9.73 18.27 31.11
N THR A 230 9.57 18.07 32.43
CA THR A 230 10.24 16.99 33.16
C THR A 230 9.88 15.62 32.58
N LEU A 231 8.58 15.39 32.33
CA LEU A 231 8.11 14.17 31.65
C LEU A 231 8.71 14.01 30.25
N TYR A 232 8.76 15.09 29.47
CA TYR A 232 9.41 15.08 28.15
C TYR A 232 10.88 14.67 28.24
N TYR A 233 11.69 15.30 29.10
CA TYR A 233 13.11 14.98 29.22
C TYR A 233 13.33 13.55 29.70
N ALA A 234 12.53 13.06 30.65
CA ALA A 234 12.58 11.67 31.11
C ALA A 234 12.29 10.68 29.97
N LEU A 235 11.21 10.90 29.21
CA LEU A 235 10.85 10.06 28.06
C LEU A 235 11.87 10.16 26.92
N PHE A 236 12.44 11.34 26.69
CA PHE A 236 13.47 11.55 25.68
C PHE A 236 14.74 10.77 26.01
N VAL A 237 15.25 10.89 27.24
CA VAL A 237 16.42 10.12 27.70
C VAL A 237 16.13 8.62 27.64
N TYR A 238 14.96 8.19 28.11
CA TYR A 238 14.56 6.79 28.01
C TYR A 238 14.52 6.28 26.57
N THR A 239 13.99 7.09 25.64
CA THR A 239 13.96 6.76 24.20
C THR A 239 15.38 6.64 23.63
N LEU A 240 16.29 7.56 23.96
CA LEU A 240 17.70 7.48 23.55
C LEU A 240 18.35 6.18 24.04
N VAL A 241 18.16 5.85 25.32
CA VAL A 241 18.67 4.61 25.93
C VAL A 241 18.12 3.39 25.19
N GLN A 242 16.81 3.36 24.92
CA GLN A 242 16.21 2.27 24.15
C GLN A 242 16.80 2.14 22.74
N CYS A 243 16.96 3.25 22.02
CA CYS A 243 17.60 3.24 20.71
C CYS A 243 19.02 2.66 20.77
N ILE A 244 19.78 2.93 21.84
CA ILE A 244 21.15 2.43 22.00
C ILE A 244 21.20 0.90 22.13
N PHE A 245 20.27 0.34 22.92
CA PHE A 245 20.28 -1.09 23.27
C PHE A 245 19.46 -1.97 22.31
N VAL A 246 18.53 -1.40 21.55
CA VAL A 246 17.59 -2.17 20.71
C VAL A 246 17.99 -2.16 19.23
N LEU A 247 18.51 -1.04 18.72
CA LEU A 247 18.72 -0.84 17.28
C LEU A 247 20.13 -1.27 16.83
N PRO A 248 20.27 -1.76 15.57
CA PRO A 248 21.56 -2.09 14.97
C PRO A 248 22.39 -0.82 14.75
N TYR A 249 23.71 -0.97 14.61
CA TYR A 249 24.67 0.14 14.63
C TYR A 249 24.34 1.28 13.67
N GLY A 250 24.03 0.98 12.40
CA GLY A 250 23.73 2.00 11.38
C GLY A 250 22.47 2.80 11.71
N THR A 251 21.35 2.09 11.86
CA THR A 251 20.06 2.67 12.27
C THR A 251 20.14 3.44 13.59
N ARG A 252 20.85 2.90 14.58
CA ARG A 252 21.05 3.53 15.90
C ARG A 252 21.71 4.88 15.79
N ASN A 253 22.82 4.99 15.07
CA ASN A 253 23.54 6.27 15.01
C ASN A 253 22.71 7.32 14.27
N GLY A 254 22.05 6.95 13.17
CA GLY A 254 21.18 7.85 12.41
C GLY A 254 20.05 8.42 13.27
N ILE A 255 19.33 7.58 14.01
CA ILE A 255 18.20 8.04 14.84
C ILE A 255 18.68 8.89 16.02
N LEU A 256 19.82 8.55 16.64
CA LEU A 256 20.37 9.35 17.74
C LEU A 256 20.72 10.76 17.27
N PHE A 257 21.35 10.91 16.09
CA PHE A 257 21.59 12.24 15.52
C PHE A 257 20.30 13.00 15.22
N CYS A 258 19.29 12.33 14.65
CA CYS A 258 17.99 12.96 14.39
C CYS A 258 17.35 13.47 15.70
N LEU A 259 17.32 12.63 16.75
CA LEU A 259 16.75 12.99 18.04
C LEU A 259 17.54 14.12 18.71
N LEU A 260 18.87 14.16 18.60
CA LEU A 260 19.68 15.27 19.10
C LEU A 260 19.31 16.60 18.42
N TYR A 261 19.14 16.62 17.09
CA TYR A 261 18.62 17.80 16.40
C TYR A 261 17.18 18.15 16.80
N ARG A 262 16.38 17.18 17.26
CA ARG A 262 15.03 17.39 17.82
C ARG A 262 14.99 17.82 19.28
N ALA A 263 16.11 17.75 20.00
CA ALA A 263 16.24 18.38 21.30
C ALA A 263 16.47 19.90 21.22
N VAL A 264 16.91 20.43 20.07
CA VAL A 264 17.25 21.86 19.91
C VAL A 264 16.08 22.80 20.28
N PRO A 265 14.84 22.57 19.81
CA PRO A 265 13.72 23.40 20.23
C PRO A 265 13.44 23.30 21.74
N ALA A 266 13.58 22.12 22.37
CA ALA A 266 13.42 22.01 23.84
C ALA A 266 14.46 22.84 24.61
N VAL A 267 15.73 22.84 24.16
CA VAL A 267 16.82 23.61 24.80
C VAL A 267 16.57 25.10 24.68
N LEU A 268 16.24 25.55 23.48
CA LEU A 268 15.98 26.95 23.24
C LEU A 268 14.73 27.39 24.08
N ILE A 269 13.69 26.54 24.28
CA ILE A 269 12.50 26.85 25.13
C ILE A 269 12.96 27.08 26.57
N TYR A 270 13.81 26.18 27.07
CA TYR A 270 14.37 26.27 28.41
C TYR A 270 15.18 27.56 28.64
N LEU A 271 15.91 28.02 27.63
CA LEU A 271 16.70 29.26 27.69
C LEU A 271 15.85 30.54 27.57
N ASN A 272 14.53 30.43 27.44
CA ASN A 272 13.61 31.55 27.15
C ASN A 272 14.02 32.39 25.92
N LEU A 273 14.84 31.84 25.02
CA LEU A 273 15.26 32.47 23.76
C LEU A 273 14.17 32.32 22.67
N PHE A 274 12.90 32.26 23.10
CA PHE A 274 11.81 31.59 22.38
C PHE A 274 10.57 32.45 22.17
N ALA A 275 10.73 33.78 22.18
CA ALA A 275 9.62 34.73 22.20
C ALA A 275 8.78 34.79 20.91
N GLU A 276 9.23 34.21 19.79
CA GLU A 276 8.59 34.38 18.46
C GLU A 276 7.99 33.11 17.85
N ARG A 277 7.89 32.00 18.60
CA ARG A 277 7.29 30.77 18.04
C ARG A 277 5.80 30.92 17.79
N THR A 278 5.36 30.18 16.79
CA THR A 278 3.97 30.06 16.36
C THR A 278 3.50 28.62 16.51
N LEU A 279 2.18 28.41 16.42
CA LEU A 279 1.61 27.06 16.35
C LEU A 279 2.17 26.26 15.15
N LEU A 280 2.54 26.94 14.06
CA LEU A 280 3.11 26.30 12.88
C LEU A 280 4.45 25.63 13.20
N ASP A 281 5.28 26.21 14.06
CA ASP A 281 6.55 25.60 14.50
C ASP A 281 6.30 24.26 15.22
N ILE A 282 5.27 24.23 16.08
CA ILE A 282 4.88 23.03 16.82
C ILE A 282 4.43 21.93 15.86
N VAL A 283 3.61 22.29 14.86
CA VAL A 283 3.15 21.36 13.82
C VAL A 283 4.32 20.85 12.99
N CYS A 284 5.23 21.73 12.55
CA CYS A 284 6.43 21.37 11.79
C CYS A 284 7.32 20.39 12.55
N ASP A 285 7.63 20.69 13.82
CA ASP A 285 8.46 19.81 14.66
C ASP A 285 7.79 18.45 14.89
N GLY A 286 6.46 18.44 15.11
CA GLY A 286 5.67 17.22 15.25
C GLY A 286 5.66 16.37 13.97
N LEU A 287 5.41 16.99 12.82
CA LEU A 287 5.40 16.31 11.51
C LEU A 287 6.78 15.72 11.17
N PHE A 288 7.86 16.41 11.54
CA PHE A 288 9.20 15.87 11.34
C PHE A 288 9.45 14.62 12.19
N MET A 289 8.97 14.59 13.44
CA MET A 289 9.01 13.38 14.26
C MET A 289 8.19 12.23 13.64
N SER A 290 7.08 12.53 12.96
CA SER A 290 6.32 11.52 12.20
C SER A 290 7.15 10.90 11.06
N ILE A 291 8.01 11.68 10.38
CA ILE A 291 8.96 11.14 9.39
C ILE A 291 9.93 10.15 10.05
N ILE A 292 10.51 10.51 11.20
CA ILE A 292 11.48 9.64 11.90
C ILE A 292 10.82 8.29 12.24
N THR A 293 9.59 8.32 12.75
CA THR A 293 8.84 7.10 13.05
C THR A 293 8.53 6.31 11.78
N THR A 294 8.10 6.98 10.71
CA THR A 294 7.83 6.35 9.42
C THR A 294 9.08 5.70 8.82
N ASP A 295 10.25 6.34 8.87
CA ASP A 295 11.47 5.75 8.31
C ASP A 295 11.93 4.51 9.07
N ILE A 296 11.65 4.41 10.37
CA ILE A 296 11.88 3.17 11.13
C ILE A 296 10.97 2.04 10.66
N ILE A 297 9.70 2.36 10.37
CA ILE A 297 8.75 1.40 9.82
C ILE A 297 9.24 0.94 8.44
N VAL A 298 9.65 1.87 7.58
CA VAL A 298 10.21 1.57 6.26
C VAL A 298 11.50 0.75 6.38
N ALA A 299 12.40 1.12 7.30
CA ALA A 299 13.65 0.41 7.56
C ALA A 299 13.39 -1.04 7.97
N LYS A 300 12.38 -1.26 8.82
CA LYS A 300 11.91 -2.59 9.20
C LYS A 300 11.31 -3.35 8.01
N MET A 301 10.39 -2.73 7.26
CA MET A 301 9.69 -3.38 6.14
C MET A 301 10.65 -3.77 5.01
N ALA A 302 11.64 -2.93 4.72
CA ALA A 302 12.63 -3.16 3.67
C ALA A 302 13.92 -3.84 4.14
N ASP A 303 14.02 -4.17 5.44
CA ASP A 303 15.21 -4.73 6.08
C ASP A 303 16.48 -3.95 5.69
N ARG A 304 16.45 -2.64 5.96
CA ARG A 304 17.53 -1.69 5.70
C ARG A 304 17.84 -0.86 6.94
N ASP A 305 19.02 -0.22 6.92
CA ASP A 305 19.32 0.81 7.90
C ASP A 305 18.50 2.09 7.68
N LEU A 306 18.38 2.91 8.72
CA LEU A 306 17.81 4.25 8.64
C LEU A 306 18.49 5.08 7.54
N HIS A 307 17.70 5.83 6.77
CA HIS A 307 18.24 6.51 5.59
C HIS A 307 19.16 7.69 6.00
N PRO A 308 20.41 7.80 5.48
CA PRO A 308 21.33 8.89 5.86
C PRO A 308 20.79 10.31 5.59
N TRP A 309 20.05 10.49 4.48
CA TRP A 309 19.35 11.75 4.17
C TRP A 309 18.46 12.25 5.31
N LEU A 310 17.93 11.35 6.15
CA LEU A 310 17.06 11.74 7.25
C LEU A 310 17.77 12.64 8.27
N VAL A 311 19.07 12.43 8.50
CA VAL A 311 19.87 13.28 9.40
C VAL A 311 20.02 14.69 8.82
N LEU A 312 20.31 14.79 7.51
CA LEU A 312 20.41 16.08 6.81
C LEU A 312 19.06 16.80 6.77
N MET A 313 17.98 16.05 6.57
CA MET A 313 16.61 16.56 6.67
C MET A 313 16.27 17.05 8.08
N ALA A 314 16.75 16.38 9.13
CA ALA A 314 16.57 16.80 10.52
C ALA A 314 17.30 18.11 10.82
N MET A 315 18.49 18.29 10.25
CA MET A 315 19.22 19.55 10.33
C MET A 315 18.48 20.67 9.58
N GLY A 316 18.10 20.42 8.32
CA GLY A 316 17.47 21.42 7.46
C GLY A 316 16.09 21.89 7.96
N SER A 317 15.31 20.99 8.56
CA SER A 317 13.99 21.32 9.11
C SER A 317 14.01 22.33 10.27
N LEU A 318 15.17 22.55 10.93
CA LEU A 318 15.30 23.61 11.95
C LEU A 318 15.43 25.02 11.38
N LEU A 319 15.79 25.14 10.09
CA LEU A 319 16.13 26.43 9.49
C LEU A 319 14.90 27.27 9.19
N SER A 320 13.82 26.65 8.72
CA SER A 320 12.55 27.34 8.48
C SER A 320 11.36 26.37 8.43
N ASN A 321 10.18 26.86 8.81
CA ASN A 321 8.93 26.11 8.72
C ASN A 321 8.60 25.71 7.27
N PHE A 322 8.87 26.60 6.30
CA PHE A 322 8.67 26.29 4.88
C PHE A 322 9.54 25.12 4.43
N LEU A 323 10.83 25.14 4.78
CA LEU A 323 11.74 24.05 4.43
C LEU A 323 11.35 22.74 5.13
N CYS A 324 10.92 22.80 6.40
CA CYS A 324 10.40 21.63 7.11
C CYS A 324 9.20 21.01 6.37
N LEU A 325 8.18 21.80 6.03
CA LEU A 325 7.00 21.31 5.32
C LEU A 325 7.35 20.76 3.93
N PHE A 326 8.27 21.40 3.22
CA PHE A 326 8.78 20.90 1.94
C PHE A 326 9.46 19.54 2.10
N ILE A 327 10.31 19.38 3.11
CA ILE A 327 10.97 18.10 3.43
C ILE A 327 9.95 17.01 3.76
N VAL A 328 8.95 17.32 4.61
CA VAL A 328 7.87 16.39 4.96
C VAL A 328 7.12 15.94 3.71
N PHE A 329 6.67 16.87 2.88
CA PHE A 329 5.96 16.57 1.65
C PHE A 329 6.82 15.75 0.69
N PHE A 330 8.06 16.17 0.47
CA PHE A 330 9.02 15.51 -0.41
C PHE A 330 9.29 14.06 0.04
N TYR A 331 9.50 13.83 1.33
CA TYR A 331 9.76 12.51 1.88
C TYR A 331 8.58 11.55 1.63
N TYR A 332 7.38 11.91 2.06
CA TYR A 332 6.21 11.04 1.92
C TYR A 332 5.86 10.76 0.46
N ILE A 333 5.86 11.80 -0.39
CA ILE A 333 5.57 11.62 -1.81
C ILE A 333 6.60 10.71 -2.47
N THR A 334 7.89 10.89 -2.17
CA THR A 334 8.95 10.08 -2.80
C THR A 334 8.88 8.63 -2.35
N ILE A 335 8.83 8.36 -1.04
CA ILE A 335 8.77 7.00 -0.51
C ILE A 335 7.54 6.25 -1.03
N ILE A 336 6.36 6.86 -0.93
CA ILE A 336 5.10 6.22 -1.35
C ILE A 336 5.11 6.00 -2.87
N SER A 337 5.58 6.97 -3.66
CA SER A 337 5.62 6.83 -5.12
C SER A 337 6.62 5.77 -5.57
N GLU A 338 7.81 5.73 -4.95
CA GLU A 338 8.86 4.76 -5.30
C GLU A 338 8.39 3.32 -5.04
N VAL A 339 7.80 3.07 -3.88
CA VAL A 339 7.22 1.75 -3.53
C VAL A 339 6.02 1.42 -4.42
N ALA A 340 5.11 2.38 -4.66
CA ALA A 340 3.93 2.17 -5.49
C ALA A 340 4.30 1.83 -6.95
N LEU A 341 5.31 2.50 -7.50
CA LEU A 341 5.84 2.24 -8.84
C LEU A 341 6.50 0.86 -8.90
N PHE A 342 7.36 0.53 -7.94
CA PHE A 342 8.02 -0.78 -7.90
C PHE A 342 7.02 -1.93 -7.82
N MET A 343 6.03 -1.83 -6.92
CA MET A 343 5.01 -2.86 -6.75
C MET A 343 3.94 -2.84 -7.86
N ASN A 344 3.95 -1.81 -8.71
CA ASN A 344 2.92 -1.54 -9.72
C ASN A 344 1.50 -1.57 -9.11
N LEU A 345 1.36 -0.93 -7.95
CA LEU A 345 0.11 -0.86 -7.19
C LEU A 345 -0.40 0.59 -7.14
N PRO A 346 -1.64 0.85 -7.57
CA PRO A 346 -2.25 2.16 -7.40
C PRO A 346 -2.64 2.38 -5.93
N LEU A 347 -2.37 3.58 -5.41
CA LEU A 347 -2.58 3.89 -3.99
C LEU A 347 -4.06 4.05 -3.62
N PHE A 348 -4.86 4.67 -4.50
CA PHE A 348 -6.25 5.07 -4.21
C PHE A 348 -7.30 4.33 -5.04
N SER A 349 -6.93 3.21 -5.68
CA SER A 349 -7.88 2.37 -6.42
C SER A 349 -7.74 0.91 -6.03
N VAL A 350 -8.85 0.19 -6.04
CA VAL A 350 -8.88 -1.24 -5.77
C VAL A 350 -8.20 -1.99 -6.91
N VAL A 351 -7.31 -2.90 -6.56
CA VAL A 351 -6.66 -3.84 -7.48
C VAL A 351 -7.54 -5.08 -7.59
N ARG A 352 -7.96 -5.41 -8.82
CA ARG A 352 -8.65 -6.65 -9.13
C ARG A 352 -7.82 -7.52 -10.05
N ASN A 353 -7.40 -8.67 -9.56
CA ASN A 353 -6.66 -9.66 -10.37
C ASN A 353 -7.66 -10.53 -11.13
N VAL A 354 -7.62 -10.44 -12.45
CA VAL A 354 -8.37 -11.31 -13.37
C VAL A 354 -7.46 -12.47 -13.74
N TYR A 355 -7.97 -13.69 -13.67
CA TYR A 355 -7.28 -14.89 -14.09
C TYR A 355 -7.94 -15.49 -15.32
N VAL A 356 -7.14 -15.90 -16.29
CA VAL A 356 -7.56 -16.71 -17.44
C VAL A 356 -6.53 -17.81 -17.66
N ASP A 357 -6.96 -19.00 -18.00
CA ASP A 357 -6.10 -20.16 -18.19
C ASP A 357 -6.28 -20.78 -19.57
N GLY A 358 -5.25 -21.50 -20.00
CA GLY A 358 -5.29 -22.19 -21.27
C GLY A 358 -3.95 -22.77 -21.69
N ILE A 359 -3.99 -23.48 -22.80
CA ILE A 359 -2.79 -24.06 -23.42
C ILE A 359 -1.99 -22.95 -24.12
N TYR A 360 -2.66 -22.05 -24.83
CA TYR A 360 -2.04 -20.95 -25.60
C TYR A 360 -1.00 -21.39 -26.66
N ASP A 361 -1.16 -22.61 -27.20
CA ASP A 361 -0.34 -23.14 -28.30
C ASP A 361 -0.46 -22.26 -29.56
N MET A 362 0.69 -21.96 -30.18
CA MET A 362 0.84 -20.96 -31.25
C MET A 362 0.11 -19.67 -30.93
N CYS A 363 0.56 -18.95 -29.88
CA CYS A 363 -0.13 -17.79 -29.30
C CYS A 363 -0.53 -16.71 -30.35
N HIS A 364 -1.77 -16.81 -30.83
CA HIS A 364 -2.28 -16.05 -31.97
C HIS A 364 -3.19 -14.88 -31.57
N LEU A 365 -3.63 -14.08 -32.55
CA LEU A 365 -4.48 -12.89 -32.31
C LEU A 365 -5.77 -13.24 -31.53
N GLY A 366 -6.36 -14.42 -31.73
CA GLY A 366 -7.47 -14.91 -30.90
C GLY A 366 -7.21 -14.87 -29.38
N HIS A 367 -6.06 -15.36 -28.92
CA HIS A 367 -5.66 -15.30 -27.50
C HIS A 367 -5.41 -13.85 -27.05
N LYS A 368 -4.71 -13.07 -27.87
CA LYS A 368 -4.41 -11.65 -27.57
C LYS A 368 -5.69 -10.81 -27.41
N LEU A 369 -6.71 -11.07 -28.23
CA LEU A 369 -8.03 -10.44 -28.10
C LEU A 369 -8.79 -10.94 -26.88
N ALA A 370 -8.65 -12.22 -26.50
CA ALA A 370 -9.21 -12.73 -25.25
C ALA A 370 -8.58 -12.03 -24.04
N PHE A 371 -7.25 -11.85 -24.02
CA PHE A 371 -6.56 -11.08 -22.98
C PHE A 371 -7.05 -9.62 -22.91
N LYS A 372 -7.24 -8.98 -24.07
CA LYS A 372 -7.83 -7.62 -24.15
C LYS A 372 -9.24 -7.53 -23.57
N LYS A 373 -10.04 -8.60 -23.70
CA LYS A 373 -11.38 -8.65 -23.09
C LYS A 373 -11.29 -8.94 -21.60
N ALA A 374 -10.43 -9.88 -21.19
CA ALA A 374 -10.25 -10.28 -19.81
C ALA A 374 -9.79 -9.14 -18.91
N ILE A 375 -8.81 -8.33 -19.35
CA ILE A 375 -8.32 -7.19 -18.56
C ILE A 375 -9.42 -6.16 -18.25
N LYS A 376 -10.50 -6.07 -19.03
CA LYS A 376 -11.63 -5.17 -18.74
C LYS A 376 -12.43 -5.57 -17.50
N LEU A 377 -12.25 -6.79 -17.00
CA LEU A 377 -12.92 -7.29 -15.80
C LEU A 377 -12.21 -6.90 -14.49
N GLY A 378 -11.02 -6.29 -14.58
CA GLY A 378 -10.24 -5.89 -13.42
C GLY A 378 -9.08 -4.97 -13.77
N THR A 379 -8.02 -5.02 -12.95
CA THR A 379 -6.86 -4.12 -13.02
C THR A 379 -5.62 -4.83 -13.54
N ARG A 380 -5.43 -6.10 -13.15
CA ARG A 380 -4.28 -6.93 -13.56
C ARG A 380 -4.77 -8.23 -14.16
N LEU A 381 -4.11 -8.71 -15.22
CA LEU A 381 -4.43 -9.98 -15.87
C LEU A 381 -3.32 -11.00 -15.62
N PHE A 382 -3.68 -12.07 -14.91
CA PHE A 382 -2.85 -13.23 -14.67
C PHE A 382 -3.26 -14.31 -15.66
N VAL A 383 -2.27 -14.87 -16.36
CA VAL A 383 -2.51 -15.90 -17.38
C VAL A 383 -1.88 -17.21 -16.95
N GLY A 384 -2.70 -18.22 -16.69
CA GLY A 384 -2.24 -19.56 -16.37
C GLY A 384 -1.92 -20.36 -17.62
N VAL A 385 -0.68 -20.83 -17.74
CA VAL A 385 -0.25 -21.67 -18.87
C VAL A 385 -0.21 -23.12 -18.41
N ILE A 386 -1.00 -23.97 -19.07
CA ILE A 386 -1.08 -25.40 -18.75
C ILE A 386 0.19 -26.11 -19.27
N SER A 387 0.74 -27.03 -18.47
CA SER A 387 1.93 -27.82 -18.82
C SER A 387 1.68 -28.77 -19.99
N ASP A 388 2.74 -29.23 -20.65
CA ASP A 388 2.62 -30.17 -21.77
C ASP A 388 2.05 -31.53 -21.33
N GLU A 389 2.39 -31.97 -20.11
CA GLU A 389 1.89 -33.22 -19.51
C GLU A 389 0.37 -33.17 -19.31
N ASP A 390 -0.14 -32.08 -18.73
CA ASP A 390 -1.56 -31.95 -18.45
C ASP A 390 -2.36 -31.54 -19.69
N ALA A 391 -1.76 -30.77 -20.59
CA ALA A 391 -2.34 -30.48 -21.90
C ALA A 391 -2.54 -31.77 -22.71
N SER A 392 -1.60 -32.72 -22.65
CA SER A 392 -1.68 -33.99 -23.39
C SER A 392 -2.72 -34.97 -22.82
N LYS A 393 -3.01 -34.89 -21.51
CA LYS A 393 -4.10 -35.66 -20.88
C LYS A 393 -5.48 -35.09 -21.22
N TYR A 394 -5.56 -33.78 -21.43
CA TYR A 394 -6.81 -33.08 -21.75
C TYR A 394 -7.12 -33.05 -23.25
N LYS A 395 -6.13 -32.73 -24.08
CA LYS A 395 -6.21 -32.56 -25.54
C LYS A 395 -4.93 -33.07 -26.20
N ARG A 396 -4.77 -32.83 -27.52
CA ARG A 396 -3.52 -33.13 -28.23
C ARG A 396 -2.32 -32.45 -27.58
N ARG A 397 -1.14 -33.06 -27.70
CA ARG A 397 0.12 -32.43 -27.33
C ARG A 397 0.30 -31.09 -28.10
N PRO A 398 0.66 -29.99 -27.41
CA PRO A 398 0.98 -28.72 -28.06
C PRO A 398 2.14 -28.83 -29.05
N ILE A 399 2.17 -27.94 -30.06
CA ILE A 399 3.32 -27.83 -30.97
C ILE A 399 4.47 -27.11 -30.26
N MET A 400 4.16 -26.00 -29.59
CA MET A 400 5.11 -25.24 -28.79
C MET A 400 5.23 -25.83 -27.38
N THR A 401 6.46 -25.94 -26.88
CA THR A 401 6.75 -26.37 -25.51
C THR A 401 6.16 -25.42 -24.48
N THR A 402 6.02 -25.88 -23.23
CA THR A 402 5.52 -25.07 -22.11
C THR A 402 6.28 -23.74 -21.98
N ASN A 403 7.62 -23.78 -21.98
CA ASN A 403 8.46 -22.57 -21.85
C ASN A 403 8.27 -21.57 -23.00
N GLU A 404 8.12 -22.06 -24.23
CA GLU A 404 7.88 -21.19 -25.39
C GLU A 404 6.50 -20.52 -25.31
N ARG A 405 5.49 -21.26 -24.84
CA ARG A 405 4.13 -20.74 -24.65
C ARG A 405 4.11 -19.69 -23.53
N GLU A 406 4.77 -19.96 -22.41
CA GLU A 406 4.93 -19.00 -21.31
C GLU A 406 5.59 -17.70 -21.77
N SER A 407 6.70 -17.81 -22.51
CA SER A 407 7.41 -16.64 -23.07
C SER A 407 6.53 -15.85 -24.04
N ALA A 408 5.80 -16.54 -24.91
CA ALA A 408 4.90 -15.89 -25.87
C ALA A 408 3.71 -15.18 -25.20
N VAL A 409 3.19 -15.75 -24.11
CA VAL A 409 2.13 -15.13 -23.30
C VAL A 409 2.67 -13.94 -22.50
N ALA A 410 3.84 -14.07 -21.88
CA ALA A 410 4.48 -12.99 -21.14
C ALA A 410 4.76 -11.75 -22.01
N ALA A 411 5.08 -11.95 -23.30
CA ALA A 411 5.29 -10.87 -24.26
C ALA A 411 3.99 -10.15 -24.69
N CYS A 412 2.80 -10.60 -24.26
CA CYS A 412 1.54 -9.98 -24.64
C CYS A 412 1.24 -8.73 -23.80
N LYS A 413 0.98 -7.59 -24.46
CA LYS A 413 0.73 -6.27 -23.86
C LYS A 413 -0.20 -6.23 -22.63
N TYR A 414 -1.23 -7.07 -22.58
CA TYR A 414 -2.24 -7.03 -21.52
C TYR A 414 -1.90 -7.92 -20.32
N VAL A 415 -0.93 -8.82 -20.46
CA VAL A 415 -0.57 -9.82 -19.46
C VAL A 415 0.34 -9.19 -18.42
N HIS A 416 -0.06 -9.29 -17.15
CA HIS A 416 0.72 -8.76 -16.02
C HIS A 416 1.62 -9.82 -15.41
N LYS A 417 1.12 -11.06 -15.29
CA LYS A 417 1.85 -12.19 -14.71
C LYS A 417 1.46 -13.46 -15.44
N VAL A 418 2.45 -14.29 -15.75
CA VAL A 418 2.25 -15.66 -16.20
C VAL A 418 2.35 -16.58 -14.99
N ILE A 419 1.40 -17.51 -14.86
CA ILE A 419 1.43 -18.57 -13.85
C ILE A 419 1.73 -19.88 -14.59
N SER A 420 2.95 -20.37 -14.40
CA SER A 420 3.43 -21.64 -14.96
C SER A 420 2.72 -22.83 -14.32
N ASN A 421 2.59 -23.93 -15.05
CA ASN A 421 1.96 -25.17 -14.58
C ASN A 421 0.55 -24.97 -13.98
N ALA A 422 -0.27 -24.17 -14.66
CA ALA A 422 -1.64 -23.92 -14.23
C ALA A 422 -2.49 -25.20 -14.19
N PRO A 423 -3.36 -25.37 -13.18
CA PRO A 423 -4.16 -26.57 -13.01
C PRO A 423 -5.16 -26.74 -14.15
N CYS A 424 -5.04 -27.84 -14.89
CA CYS A 424 -5.91 -28.16 -16.04
C CYS A 424 -7.26 -28.76 -15.62
N PHE A 425 -7.29 -29.54 -14.53
CA PHE A 425 -8.46 -30.33 -14.11
C PHE A 425 -9.27 -29.69 -12.98
N GLY A 426 -9.32 -28.35 -13.00
CA GLY A 426 -10.15 -27.55 -12.12
C GLY A 426 -9.36 -26.72 -11.11
N LEU A 427 -9.89 -25.51 -10.87
CA LEU A 427 -9.29 -24.55 -9.96
C LEU A 427 -9.68 -24.86 -8.51
N THR A 428 -8.70 -24.87 -7.60
CA THR A 428 -8.94 -25.05 -6.16
C THR A 428 -9.12 -23.71 -5.45
N ARG A 429 -9.71 -23.71 -4.26
CA ARG A 429 -9.83 -22.47 -3.45
C ARG A 429 -8.46 -21.99 -2.99
N GLU A 430 -7.56 -22.93 -2.76
CA GLU A 430 -6.18 -22.72 -2.34
C GLU A 430 -5.43 -21.96 -3.43
N PHE A 431 -5.52 -22.41 -4.70
CA PHE A 431 -4.92 -21.72 -5.85
C PHE A 431 -5.47 -20.30 -6.04
N ILE A 432 -6.79 -20.12 -5.89
CA ILE A 432 -7.44 -18.81 -6.00
C ILE A 432 -6.92 -17.85 -4.92
N LYS A 433 -6.78 -18.33 -3.68
CA LYS A 433 -6.26 -17.53 -2.56
C LYS A 433 -4.77 -17.22 -2.72
N GLU A 434 -3.95 -18.22 -3.05
CA GLU A 434 -2.50 -18.09 -3.22
C GLU A 434 -2.14 -17.00 -4.24
N HIS A 435 -2.87 -16.96 -5.36
CA HIS A 435 -2.66 -15.95 -6.40
C HIS A 435 -3.54 -14.71 -6.26
N ASN A 436 -4.29 -14.60 -5.16
CA ASN A 436 -5.20 -13.50 -4.89
C ASN A 436 -6.12 -13.18 -6.10
N ILE A 437 -6.77 -14.21 -6.66
CA ILE A 437 -7.59 -14.11 -7.87
C ILE A 437 -8.99 -13.61 -7.48
N HIS A 438 -9.41 -12.51 -8.11
CA HIS A 438 -10.70 -11.85 -7.83
C HIS A 438 -11.78 -12.21 -8.85
N VAL A 439 -11.38 -12.47 -10.11
CA VAL A 439 -12.28 -12.81 -11.21
C VAL A 439 -11.63 -13.89 -12.06
N VAL A 440 -12.38 -14.92 -12.44
CA VAL A 440 -11.91 -15.95 -13.37
C VAL A 440 -12.67 -15.81 -14.69
N GLY A 441 -11.95 -15.50 -15.76
CA GLY A 441 -12.47 -15.46 -17.11
C GLY A 441 -12.32 -16.80 -17.81
N TYR A 442 -13.39 -17.34 -18.39
CA TYR A 442 -13.36 -18.63 -19.09
C TYR A 442 -14.13 -18.57 -20.42
N SER A 443 -13.82 -19.50 -21.32
CA SER A 443 -14.42 -19.59 -22.66
C SER A 443 -15.89 -20.04 -22.61
N GLU A 444 -16.71 -19.56 -23.55
CA GLU A 444 -18.12 -19.97 -23.71
C GLU A 444 -18.32 -21.49 -23.81
N GLU A 445 -17.30 -22.24 -24.23
CA GLU A 445 -17.35 -23.71 -24.33
C GLU A 445 -17.56 -24.42 -22.98
N TYR A 446 -17.22 -23.74 -21.87
CA TYR A 446 -17.40 -24.25 -20.51
C TYR A 446 -18.58 -23.58 -19.77
N ASN A 447 -19.41 -22.80 -20.49
CA ASN A 447 -20.58 -22.16 -19.93
C ASN A 447 -21.79 -23.12 -19.93
N ASN A 448 -21.66 -24.23 -19.21
CA ASN A 448 -22.70 -25.23 -19.03
C ASN A 448 -22.69 -25.74 -17.57
N ASP A 449 -23.81 -26.31 -17.13
CA ASP A 449 -24.00 -26.74 -15.73
C ASP A 449 -23.19 -27.99 -15.35
N GLU A 450 -22.76 -28.77 -16.34
CA GLU A 450 -21.96 -29.99 -16.16
C GLU A 450 -20.45 -29.72 -16.08
N ASP A 451 -20.02 -28.47 -16.30
CA ASP A 451 -18.60 -28.15 -16.35
C ASP A 451 -17.92 -28.35 -14.99
N ILE A 452 -16.93 -29.24 -14.99
CA ILE A 452 -16.16 -29.61 -13.80
C ILE A 452 -14.98 -28.66 -13.55
N TYR A 453 -14.48 -27.98 -14.59
CA TYR A 453 -13.23 -27.20 -14.52
C TYR A 453 -13.41 -25.88 -13.74
N TYR A 454 -14.50 -25.15 -13.98
CA TYR A 454 -14.74 -23.85 -13.34
C TYR A 454 -15.82 -23.90 -12.24
N LYS A 455 -16.10 -25.10 -11.70
CA LYS A 455 -17.10 -25.31 -10.65
C LYS A 455 -16.83 -24.48 -9.39
N VAL A 456 -15.58 -24.44 -8.92
CA VAL A 456 -15.18 -23.68 -7.72
C VAL A 456 -15.33 -22.16 -7.94
N PRO A 457 -14.77 -21.55 -9.01
CA PRO A 457 -15.02 -20.15 -9.33
C PRO A 457 -16.50 -19.79 -9.48
N ARG A 458 -17.33 -20.68 -10.06
CA ARG A 458 -18.79 -20.46 -10.17
C ARG A 458 -19.46 -20.47 -8.80
N ALA A 459 -19.15 -21.45 -7.95
CA ALA A 459 -19.67 -21.51 -6.58
C ALA A 459 -19.25 -20.30 -5.73
N MET A 460 -18.10 -19.68 -6.03
CA MET A 460 -17.63 -18.45 -5.39
C MET A 460 -18.23 -17.17 -5.99
N GLY A 461 -18.96 -17.24 -7.12
CA GLY A 461 -19.55 -16.08 -7.80
C GLY A 461 -18.57 -15.22 -8.60
N ILE A 462 -17.32 -15.67 -8.77
CA ILE A 462 -16.23 -14.91 -9.41
C ILE A 462 -15.98 -15.29 -10.88
N ALA A 463 -16.70 -16.29 -11.39
CA ALA A 463 -16.56 -16.75 -12.77
C ALA A 463 -17.26 -15.80 -13.77
N ARG A 464 -16.62 -15.51 -14.91
CA ARG A 464 -17.14 -14.63 -15.97
C ARG A 464 -16.85 -15.26 -17.34
N VAL A 465 -17.86 -15.27 -18.21
CA VAL A 465 -17.75 -15.83 -19.57
C VAL A 465 -17.06 -14.82 -20.49
N LEU A 466 -16.14 -15.29 -21.31
CA LEU A 466 -15.41 -14.53 -22.32
C LEU A 466 -15.73 -15.05 -23.73
N PRO A 467 -16.27 -14.20 -24.62
CA PRO A 467 -16.64 -14.63 -25.96
C PRO A 467 -15.42 -14.89 -26.83
N ARG A 468 -15.41 -16.00 -27.57
CA ARG A 468 -14.32 -16.34 -28.51
C ARG A 468 -14.31 -15.40 -29.72
N THR A 469 -13.12 -15.21 -30.27
CA THR A 469 -12.95 -14.53 -31.57
C THR A 469 -13.20 -15.55 -32.68
N LYS A 470 -14.18 -15.30 -33.56
CA LYS A 470 -14.48 -16.18 -34.70
C LYS A 470 -13.34 -16.14 -35.74
N GLY A 471 -13.14 -17.26 -36.44
CA GLY A 471 -12.22 -17.35 -37.58
C GLY A 471 -10.74 -17.53 -37.27
N MET A 472 -10.35 -17.69 -36.00
CA MET A 472 -8.95 -17.93 -35.62
C MET A 472 -8.83 -18.92 -34.45
N SER A 473 -8.08 -20.00 -34.66
CA SER A 473 -7.76 -21.01 -33.64
C SER A 473 -6.46 -21.71 -33.99
N THR A 474 -5.84 -22.38 -33.02
CA THR A 474 -4.65 -23.21 -33.26
C THR A 474 -4.93 -24.29 -34.31
N SER A 475 -6.09 -24.95 -34.28
CA SER A 475 -6.47 -25.95 -35.29
C SER A 475 -6.64 -25.37 -36.70
N GLU A 476 -7.07 -24.12 -36.80
CA GLU A 476 -7.16 -23.41 -38.08
C GLU A 476 -5.76 -23.06 -38.62
N LEU A 477 -4.85 -22.59 -37.75
CA LEU A 477 -3.46 -22.31 -38.15
C LEU A 477 -2.75 -23.58 -38.60
N ILE A 478 -2.91 -24.69 -37.88
CA ILE A 478 -2.36 -26.00 -38.28
C ILE A 478 -2.89 -26.38 -39.67
N ARG A 479 -4.21 -26.28 -39.89
CA ARG A 479 -4.81 -26.61 -41.20
C ARG A 479 -4.21 -25.77 -42.33
N ARG A 480 -4.00 -24.46 -42.11
CA ARG A 480 -3.36 -23.58 -43.11
C ARG A 480 -1.92 -23.97 -43.42
N VAL A 481 -1.14 -24.28 -42.38
CA VAL A 481 0.26 -24.69 -42.54
C VAL A 481 0.36 -26.03 -43.26
N VAL A 482 -0.49 -27.01 -42.91
CA VAL A 482 -0.55 -28.31 -43.58
C VAL A 482 -0.94 -28.15 -45.05
N ALA A 483 -2.01 -27.40 -45.33
CA ALA A 483 -2.47 -27.15 -46.70
C ALA A 483 -1.38 -26.49 -47.58
N TYR A 484 -0.64 -25.52 -47.01
CA TYR A 484 0.49 -24.90 -47.69
C TYR A 484 1.67 -25.86 -47.89
N GLY A 485 1.97 -26.71 -46.90
CA GLY A 485 3.00 -27.74 -47.02
C GLY A 485 2.68 -28.75 -48.12
N ASP A 486 1.40 -29.13 -48.27
CA ASP A 486 0.96 -30.06 -49.30
C ASP A 486 0.98 -29.43 -50.69
N SER A 487 0.64 -28.15 -50.84
CA SER A 487 0.77 -27.45 -52.13
C SER A 487 2.23 -27.37 -52.60
N LEU A 488 3.17 -27.09 -51.68
CA LEU A 488 4.60 -27.08 -52.01
C LEU A 488 5.13 -28.44 -52.47
N LYS A 489 4.61 -29.55 -51.90
CA LYS A 489 4.97 -30.90 -52.35
C LYS A 489 4.45 -31.16 -53.77
N GLN A 490 3.20 -30.78 -54.05
CA GLN A 490 2.60 -30.95 -55.38
C GLN A 490 3.36 -30.16 -56.45
N ASP A 491 3.74 -28.91 -56.16
CA ASP A 491 4.53 -28.07 -57.08
C ASP A 491 5.90 -28.69 -57.37
N LYS A 492 6.57 -29.23 -56.35
CA LYS A 492 7.86 -29.90 -56.51
C LYS A 492 7.73 -31.18 -57.35
N GLU A 493 6.71 -32.00 -57.09
CA GLU A 493 6.45 -33.20 -57.89
C GLU A 493 6.11 -32.87 -59.35
N ALA A 494 5.37 -31.78 -59.60
CA ALA A 494 5.06 -31.32 -60.95
C ALA A 494 6.33 -30.89 -61.70
N GLN A 495 7.20 -30.11 -61.05
CA GLN A 495 8.49 -29.68 -61.61
C GLN A 495 9.42 -30.87 -61.89
N GLU A 496 9.48 -31.86 -60.99
CA GLU A 496 10.28 -33.08 -61.22
C GLU A 496 9.75 -33.92 -62.38
N ARG A 497 8.42 -34.00 -62.56
CA ARG A 497 7.80 -34.68 -63.72
C ARG A 497 8.10 -33.94 -65.02
N GLU A 498 8.03 -32.61 -65.02
CA GLU A 498 8.32 -31.79 -66.18
C GLU A 498 9.80 -31.86 -66.57
N ALA A 499 10.71 -31.77 -65.59
CA ALA A 499 12.15 -31.96 -65.81
C ALA A 499 12.49 -33.35 -66.38
N LYS A 500 11.85 -34.42 -65.87
CA LYS A 500 12.00 -35.78 -66.42
C LYS A 500 11.46 -35.89 -67.84
N LYS A 501 10.38 -35.19 -68.17
CA LYS A 501 9.81 -35.16 -69.53
C LYS A 501 10.76 -34.45 -70.51
N VAL A 502 11.26 -33.28 -70.14
CA VAL A 502 12.25 -32.53 -70.94
C VAL A 502 13.53 -33.35 -71.15
N ALA A 503 14.04 -33.99 -70.10
CA ALA A 503 15.21 -34.86 -70.22
C ALA A 503 14.97 -36.04 -71.17
N LYS A 504 13.80 -36.70 -71.08
CA LYS A 504 13.43 -37.81 -71.97
C LYS A 504 13.30 -37.36 -73.43
N ASP A 505 12.66 -36.22 -73.67
CA ASP A 505 12.47 -35.65 -75.02
C ASP A 505 13.81 -35.20 -75.62
N SER A 506 14.76 -34.72 -74.80
CA SER A 506 16.12 -34.39 -75.26
C SER A 506 16.96 -35.61 -75.66
N VAL A 507 16.74 -36.78 -75.03
CA VAL A 507 17.42 -38.04 -75.37
C VAL A 507 16.82 -38.66 -76.64
N LEU A 508 15.51 -38.53 -76.86
CA LEU A 508 14.82 -39.00 -78.06
C LEU A 508 15.14 -38.17 -79.33
N ASN A 509 15.55 -36.91 -79.17
CA ASN A 509 15.94 -36.03 -80.29
C ASN A 509 17.46 -36.09 -80.62
N GLN A 510 18.26 -36.90 -79.90
CA GLN A 510 19.71 -37.05 -80.13
C GLN A 510 20.13 -38.46 -80.63
N GLY A 511 19.18 -39.39 -80.78
CA GLY A 511 19.39 -40.69 -81.45
C GLY A 511 18.67 -40.73 -82.78
#